data_AF-A0A9E9LET8-F1
#
_entry.id   AF-A0A9E9LET8-F1
#
_cell.length_a   1.000
_cell.length_b   1.000
_cell.length_c   1.000
_cell.angle_alpha   90.00
_cell.angle_beta   90.00
_cell.angle_gamma   90.00
#
_symmetry.space_group_name_H-M   'P 1'
#
loop_
_entity.id
_entity.type
_entity.pdbx_description
1 polymer ?
#
loop_
_entity_poly.entity_id
_entity_poly.type
_entity_poly.pdbx_seq_one_letter_code
_entity_poly.pdbx_strand_id
1 'polypeptide(L)'
;MRFVRYCLGILMAGMAFVAMPGHAANENNNVVDGMSFEVGVGEHVQLYRVGFQWDWNKDWFRTSGGYHLNGYWDLNVGWWHGDRYNDGHSDQDLGVIGITPVFRWEKASKKGPYIEAGIGASFFSENYNNNGNKMGTSFEFADHIGVGYVFSNNFDLGLRVQHYSNAGISKPNDGENFIVLRGAYRF
;
A
#
# COMPACT_ATOMS: atom_id res chain seq x y z
N MET A 1 -3.96 7.64 29.91
CA MET A 1 -2.94 6.73 29.32
C MET A 1 -3.31 6.22 27.91
N ARG A 2 -4.13 6.94 27.12
CA ARG A 2 -4.52 6.53 25.74
C ARG A 2 -3.64 7.12 24.63
N PHE A 3 -2.86 8.17 24.92
CA PHE A 3 -2.02 8.86 23.94
C PHE A 3 -0.72 8.10 23.58
N VAL A 4 -0.27 7.18 24.45
CA VAL A 4 1.00 6.44 24.27
C VAL A 4 0.87 5.29 23.26
N ARG A 5 -0.34 4.75 23.04
CA ARG A 5 -0.58 3.64 22.09
C ARG A 5 -0.50 4.09 20.63
N TYR A 6 -0.95 5.30 20.30
CA TYR A 6 -0.86 5.84 18.94
C TYR A 6 0.59 6.17 18.53
N CYS A 7 1.43 6.61 19.48
CA CYS A 7 2.85 6.85 19.19
C CYS A 7 3.64 5.55 18.99
N LEU A 8 3.23 4.44 19.61
CA LEU A 8 3.96 3.17 19.51
C LEU A 8 3.84 2.53 18.12
N GLY A 9 2.69 2.67 17.45
CA GLY A 9 2.50 2.18 16.07
C GLY A 9 3.38 2.94 15.06
N ILE A 10 3.54 4.25 15.24
CA ILE A 10 4.42 5.10 14.42
C ILE A 10 5.90 4.79 14.68
N LEU A 11 6.27 4.46 15.93
CA LEU A 11 7.65 4.12 16.31
C LEU A 11 8.12 2.75 15.79
N MET A 12 7.22 1.78 15.59
CA MET A 12 7.58 0.46 15.05
C MET A 12 7.86 0.49 13.54
N ALA A 13 7.27 1.44 12.79
CA ALA A 13 7.58 1.65 11.37
C ALA A 13 9.00 2.18 11.14
N GLY A 14 9.61 2.83 12.15
CA GLY A 14 10.98 3.36 12.06
C GLY A 14 12.09 2.31 12.22
N MET A 15 11.82 1.18 12.88
CA MET A 15 12.87 0.19 13.20
C MET A 15 13.06 -0.93 12.17
N ALA A 16 12.12 -1.14 11.24
CA ALA A 16 12.32 -2.09 10.15
C ALA A 16 13.28 -1.56 9.05
N PHE A 17 13.62 -0.28 9.08
CA PHE A 17 14.34 0.41 8.00
C PHE A 17 15.87 0.25 8.00
N VAL A 18 16.47 -0.32 9.06
CA VAL A 18 17.94 -0.32 9.22
C VAL A 18 18.60 -1.61 8.70
N ALA A 19 17.84 -2.64 8.32
CA ALA A 19 18.40 -3.96 8.04
C ALA A 19 17.95 -4.57 6.70
N MET A 20 17.84 -3.77 5.63
CA MET A 20 17.98 -4.34 4.29
C MET A 20 19.47 -4.34 3.96
N PRO A 21 20.20 -5.47 4.14
CA PRO A 21 21.55 -5.58 3.64
C PRO A 21 21.50 -5.29 2.14
N GLY A 22 22.29 -4.29 1.71
CA GLY A 22 22.55 -4.01 0.31
C GLY A 22 23.17 -5.24 -0.33
N HIS A 23 22.34 -6.18 -0.75
CA HIS A 23 22.75 -7.23 -1.65
C HIS A 23 22.92 -6.56 -2.99
N ALA A 24 24.17 -6.17 -3.26
CA ALA A 24 24.67 -6.02 -4.60
C ALA A 24 24.57 -7.38 -5.31
N ALA A 25 23.37 -7.76 -5.73
CA ALA A 25 23.16 -8.83 -6.70
C ALA A 25 23.27 -8.18 -8.08
N ASN A 26 24.51 -8.02 -8.52
CA ASN A 26 24.82 -7.84 -9.93
C ASN A 26 24.58 -9.18 -10.61
N GLU A 27 23.37 -9.42 -11.16
CA GLU A 27 23.07 -10.18 -12.39
C GLU A 27 21.61 -9.87 -12.81
N ASN A 28 21.35 -9.73 -14.11
CA ASN A 28 20.09 -9.34 -14.79
C ASN A 28 18.86 -10.27 -14.55
N ASN A 29 18.66 -10.80 -13.35
CA ASN A 29 17.65 -11.83 -13.07
C ASN A 29 16.91 -11.59 -11.75
N ASN A 30 16.71 -10.33 -11.38
CA ASN A 30 15.88 -9.97 -10.24
C ASN A 30 14.45 -10.48 -10.49
N VAL A 31 14.03 -11.46 -9.69
CA VAL A 31 12.66 -12.01 -9.75
C VAL A 31 11.64 -10.96 -9.31
N VAL A 32 12.07 -9.93 -8.58
CA VAL A 32 11.27 -8.81 -8.08
C VAL A 32 12.07 -7.52 -8.26
N ASP A 33 11.47 -6.45 -8.76
CA ASP A 33 12.13 -5.15 -9.04
C ASP A 33 12.11 -4.19 -7.83
N GLY A 34 11.23 -4.43 -6.85
CA GLY A 34 11.21 -3.67 -5.61
C GLY A 34 10.36 -4.28 -4.51
N MET A 35 10.58 -3.80 -3.29
CA MET A 35 9.79 -4.19 -2.12
C MET A 35 9.30 -2.95 -1.37
N SER A 36 8.11 -3.03 -0.78
CA SER A 36 7.55 -1.99 0.08
C SER A 36 7.16 -2.49 1.45
N PHE A 37 7.20 -1.58 2.42
CA PHE A 37 6.53 -1.69 3.70
C PHE A 37 5.61 -0.47 3.87
N GLU A 38 4.40 -0.74 4.34
CA GLU A 38 3.32 0.24 4.40
C GLU A 38 2.64 0.18 5.75
N VAL A 39 2.35 1.36 6.30
CA VAL A 39 1.54 1.54 7.50
C VAL A 39 0.41 2.51 7.19
N GLY A 40 -0.81 2.14 7.55
CA GLY A 40 -2.01 2.90 7.26
C GLY A 40 -2.90 3.10 8.47
N VAL A 41 -3.62 4.21 8.48
CA VAL A 41 -4.64 4.53 9.49
C VAL A 41 -5.96 4.85 8.81
N GLY A 42 -7.02 4.20 9.28
CA GLY A 42 -8.41 4.45 8.92
C GLY A 42 -9.24 4.75 10.17
N GLU A 43 -10.56 4.77 10.03
CA GLU A 43 -11.44 5.02 11.17
C GLU A 43 -11.52 3.77 12.07
N HIS A 44 -10.95 3.84 13.28
CA HIS A 44 -10.93 2.70 14.20
C HIS A 44 -10.24 1.44 13.63
N VAL A 45 -9.33 1.60 12.67
CA VAL A 45 -8.59 0.50 12.05
C VAL A 45 -7.18 0.93 11.63
N GLN A 46 -6.22 0.03 11.78
CA GLN A 46 -4.84 0.19 11.31
C GLN A 46 -4.50 -0.87 10.27
N LEU A 47 -3.60 -0.55 9.36
CA LEU A 47 -3.13 -1.41 8.27
C LEU A 47 -1.61 -1.53 8.34
N TYR A 48 -1.10 -2.75 8.21
CA TYR A 48 0.31 -3.04 8.00
C TYR A 48 0.45 -3.91 6.75
N ARG A 49 1.39 -3.60 5.85
CA ARG A 49 1.49 -4.32 4.57
C ARG A 49 2.93 -4.42 4.07
N VAL A 50 3.24 -5.55 3.45
CA VAL A 50 4.44 -5.77 2.65
C VAL A 50 4.03 -5.97 1.20
N GLY A 51 4.75 -5.33 0.28
CA GLY A 51 4.52 -5.43 -1.17
C GLY A 51 5.77 -5.87 -1.92
N PHE A 52 5.56 -6.62 -3.00
CA PHE A 52 6.55 -7.01 -3.99
C PHE A 52 6.16 -6.43 -5.34
N GLN A 53 7.13 -5.89 -6.07
CA GLN A 53 6.86 -5.01 -7.20
C GLN A 53 7.59 -5.45 -8.47
N TRP A 54 6.88 -5.40 -9.59
CA TRP A 54 7.42 -5.70 -10.92
C TRP A 54 7.16 -4.52 -11.85
N ASP A 55 8.25 -3.88 -12.27
CA ASP A 55 8.21 -2.73 -13.15
C ASP A 55 7.83 -3.18 -14.57
N TRP A 56 6.86 -2.50 -15.17
CA TRP A 56 6.44 -2.83 -16.54
C TRP A 56 7.47 -2.43 -17.59
N ASN A 57 8.46 -1.61 -17.20
CA ASN A 57 9.51 -1.05 -18.04
C ASN A 57 8.92 -0.36 -19.27
N LYS A 58 7.91 0.49 -19.05
CA LYS A 58 7.21 1.24 -20.09
C LYS A 58 7.57 2.72 -20.06
N ASP A 59 7.62 3.28 -21.26
CA ASP A 59 7.91 4.69 -21.49
C ASP A 59 6.80 5.32 -22.34
N TRP A 60 5.59 5.40 -21.76
CA TRP A 60 4.43 5.94 -22.46
C TRP A 60 4.35 7.46 -22.28
N PHE A 61 3.93 8.16 -23.34
CA PHE A 61 3.64 9.60 -23.31
C PHE A 61 4.81 10.48 -22.81
N ARG A 62 6.06 10.12 -23.16
CA ARG A 62 7.26 10.87 -22.75
C ARG A 62 7.17 12.35 -23.13
N THR A 63 7.32 13.21 -22.14
CA THR A 63 7.36 14.67 -22.29
C THR A 63 8.79 15.16 -22.57
N SER A 64 8.92 16.38 -23.09
CA SER A 64 10.22 17.06 -23.26
C SER A 64 10.98 17.25 -21.94
N GLY A 65 10.26 17.38 -20.82
CA GLY A 65 10.83 17.46 -19.47
C GLY A 65 11.30 16.11 -18.89
N GLY A 66 11.20 15.03 -19.66
CA GLY A 66 11.67 13.70 -19.24
C GLY A 66 10.70 12.92 -18.36
N TYR A 67 9.48 13.42 -18.12
CA TYR A 67 8.43 12.66 -17.43
C TYR A 67 7.71 11.73 -18.41
N HIS A 68 7.30 10.56 -17.93
CA HIS A 68 6.52 9.57 -18.66
C HIS A 68 5.56 8.83 -17.75
N LEU A 69 4.60 8.16 -18.38
CA LEU A 69 3.76 7.16 -17.74
C LEU A 69 4.48 5.80 -17.81
N ASN A 70 4.64 5.19 -16.65
CA ASN A 70 5.03 3.81 -16.46
C ASN A 70 3.95 3.11 -15.62
N GLY A 71 4.18 1.85 -15.28
CA GLY A 71 3.49 1.23 -14.17
C GLY A 71 4.26 0.07 -13.60
N TYR A 72 3.69 -0.53 -12.57
CA TYR A 72 4.21 -1.74 -11.95
C TYR A 72 3.07 -2.58 -11.40
N TRP A 73 3.29 -3.89 -11.31
CA TRP A 73 2.43 -4.78 -10.53
C TRP A 73 2.87 -4.72 -9.08
N ASP A 74 1.91 -4.61 -8.16
CA ASP A 74 2.11 -4.67 -6.72
C ASP A 74 1.37 -5.90 -6.17
N LEU A 75 2.09 -6.96 -5.83
CA LEU A 75 1.54 -8.09 -5.06
C LEU A 75 1.81 -7.81 -3.59
N ASN A 76 0.78 -7.82 -2.77
CA ASN A 76 0.91 -7.47 -1.37
C ASN A 76 0.19 -8.43 -0.44
N VAL A 77 0.73 -8.51 0.78
CA VAL A 77 0.11 -9.19 1.92
C VAL A 77 0.07 -8.19 3.07
N GLY A 78 -1.04 -8.16 3.79
CA GLY A 78 -1.27 -7.20 4.85
C GLY A 78 -2.07 -7.76 6.01
N TRP A 79 -2.05 -6.98 7.08
CA TRP A 79 -2.77 -7.22 8.31
C TRP A 79 -3.54 -5.97 8.68
N TRP A 80 -4.84 -6.11 8.94
CA TRP A 80 -5.66 -5.03 9.47
C TRP A 80 -6.01 -5.34 10.91
N HIS A 81 -5.96 -4.31 11.75
CA HIS A 81 -6.35 -4.39 13.15
C HIS A 81 -7.38 -3.31 13.44
N GLY A 82 -8.64 -3.72 13.58
CA GLY A 82 -9.76 -2.86 14.01
C GLY A 82 -10.00 -2.98 15.51
N ASP A 83 -10.39 -1.91 16.19
CA ASP A 83 -10.61 -1.88 17.65
C ASP A 83 -12.10 -1.71 18.06
N ARG A 84 -13.02 -1.85 17.10
CA ARG A 84 -14.48 -1.67 17.22
C ARG A 84 -15.28 -2.75 16.48
N TYR A 85 -14.85 -4.01 16.57
CA TYR A 85 -15.56 -5.13 15.96
C TYR A 85 -17.02 -5.19 16.44
N ASN A 86 -17.97 -5.39 15.51
CA ASN A 86 -19.41 -5.45 15.80
C ASN A 86 -19.95 -4.25 16.64
N ASP A 87 -19.42 -3.05 16.43
CA ASP A 87 -19.80 -1.84 17.18
C ASP A 87 -19.50 -1.92 18.69
N GLY A 88 -18.68 -2.88 19.09
CA GLY A 88 -18.28 -3.12 20.46
C GLY A 88 -16.94 -2.48 20.83
N HIS A 89 -16.33 -3.05 21.88
CA HIS A 89 -14.97 -2.76 22.33
C HIS A 89 -14.04 -3.97 22.12
N SER A 90 -14.32 -4.78 21.10
CA SER A 90 -13.55 -5.95 20.71
C SER A 90 -12.74 -5.67 19.46
N ASP A 91 -11.62 -6.37 19.31
CA ASP A 91 -10.73 -6.21 18.17
C ASP A 91 -11.16 -7.12 17.00
N GLN A 92 -10.88 -6.72 15.77
CA GLN A 92 -10.96 -7.56 14.56
C GLN A 92 -9.60 -7.55 13.86
N ASP A 93 -8.98 -8.71 13.76
CA ASP A 93 -7.75 -8.89 13.00
C ASP A 93 -8.04 -9.60 11.68
N LEU A 94 -7.56 -9.02 10.56
CA LEU A 94 -7.82 -9.54 9.22
C LEU A 94 -6.51 -9.68 8.44
N GLY A 95 -6.27 -10.87 7.89
CA GLY A 95 -5.26 -11.07 6.87
C GLY A 95 -5.79 -10.63 5.51
N VAL A 96 -4.96 -9.97 4.71
CA VAL A 96 -5.32 -9.50 3.37
C VAL A 96 -4.25 -9.90 2.39
N ILE A 97 -4.64 -10.45 1.23
CA ILE A 97 -3.77 -10.59 0.06
C ILE A 97 -4.33 -9.76 -1.08
N GLY A 98 -3.49 -9.03 -1.79
CA GLY A 98 -3.92 -8.16 -2.87
C GLY A 98 -2.96 -8.12 -4.03
N ILE A 99 -3.48 -7.78 -5.21
CA ILE A 99 -2.69 -7.47 -6.39
C ILE A 99 -3.24 -6.20 -7.04
N THR A 100 -2.35 -5.27 -7.37
CA THR A 100 -2.74 -3.98 -7.95
C THR A 100 -1.85 -3.63 -9.15
N PRO A 101 -2.41 -3.35 -10.33
CA PRO A 101 -1.71 -2.59 -11.35
C PRO A 101 -1.64 -1.13 -10.91
N VAL A 102 -0.43 -0.60 -10.76
CA VAL A 102 -0.21 0.80 -10.39
C VAL A 102 0.37 1.55 -11.56
N PHE A 103 -0.32 2.59 -12.00
CA PHE A 103 0.18 3.53 -12.99
C PHE A 103 0.92 4.66 -12.28
N ARG A 104 2.12 4.97 -12.76
CA ARG A 104 2.98 5.98 -12.15
C ARG A 104 3.47 6.97 -13.20
N TRP A 105 3.28 8.25 -12.90
CA TRP A 105 3.87 9.34 -13.67
C TRP A 105 5.15 9.79 -12.99
N GLU A 106 6.29 9.51 -13.61
CA GLU A 106 7.63 9.71 -13.03
C GLU A 106 8.63 10.18 -14.09
N LYS A 107 9.83 10.61 -13.66
CA LYS A 107 10.92 10.88 -14.59
C LYS A 107 11.48 9.59 -15.17
N ALA A 108 12.03 9.68 -16.38
CA ALA A 108 12.78 8.63 -17.07
C ALA A 108 13.86 7.95 -16.23
N SER A 109 14.52 8.73 -15.37
CA SER A 109 15.54 8.25 -14.44
C SER A 109 14.97 7.40 -13.31
N LYS A 110 13.63 7.35 -13.16
CA LYS A 110 12.90 6.77 -12.03
C LYS A 110 13.31 7.40 -10.69
N LYS A 111 13.76 8.65 -10.72
CA LYS A 111 14.19 9.48 -9.57
C LYS A 111 13.39 10.76 -9.46
N GLY A 112 13.24 11.21 -8.22
CA GLY A 112 12.52 12.44 -7.90
C GLY A 112 11.04 12.22 -7.63
N PRO A 113 10.21 13.27 -7.73
CA PRO A 113 8.81 13.19 -7.37
C PRO A 113 8.00 12.42 -8.41
N TYR A 114 6.96 11.74 -7.95
CA TYR A 114 5.99 11.06 -8.79
C TYR A 114 4.58 11.22 -8.23
N ILE A 115 3.60 10.95 -9.09
CA ILE A 115 2.22 10.68 -8.70
C ILE A 115 1.82 9.31 -9.23
N GLU A 116 0.93 8.62 -8.54
CA GLU A 116 0.47 7.29 -8.94
C GLU A 116 -1.00 7.06 -8.61
N ALA A 117 -1.59 6.12 -9.32
CA ALA A 117 -2.92 5.61 -9.02
C ALA A 117 -3.04 4.14 -9.44
N GLY A 118 -3.87 3.39 -8.73
CA GLY A 118 -4.10 1.98 -9.01
C GLY A 118 -5.50 1.55 -8.58
N ILE A 119 -6.04 0.55 -9.29
CA ILE A 119 -7.31 -0.11 -8.99
C ILE A 119 -6.99 -1.59 -8.85
N GLY A 120 -6.95 -2.07 -7.62
CA GLY A 120 -6.51 -3.41 -7.27
C GLY A 120 -7.65 -4.35 -6.92
N ALA A 121 -7.28 -5.61 -6.71
CA ALA A 121 -8.13 -6.64 -6.15
C ALA A 121 -7.53 -7.11 -4.83
N SER A 122 -8.35 -7.33 -3.82
CA SER A 122 -7.93 -7.81 -2.50
C SER A 122 -8.90 -8.84 -1.94
N PHE A 123 -8.36 -9.82 -1.23
CA PHE A 123 -9.10 -10.86 -0.53
C PHE A 123 -8.73 -10.84 0.94
N PHE A 124 -9.74 -10.71 1.78
CA PHE A 124 -9.66 -10.70 3.22
C PHE A 124 -9.90 -12.12 3.75
N SER A 125 -9.29 -12.45 4.88
CA SER A 125 -9.48 -13.74 5.55
C SER A 125 -10.94 -13.95 6.01
N GLU A 126 -11.62 -12.86 6.36
CA GLU A 126 -13.01 -12.82 6.80
C GLU A 126 -13.67 -11.52 6.29
N ASN A 127 -15.00 -11.42 6.39
CA ASN A 127 -15.71 -10.18 6.05
C ASN A 127 -15.37 -9.07 7.06
N TYR A 128 -15.01 -7.90 6.56
CA TYR A 128 -14.77 -6.72 7.39
C TYR A 128 -16.05 -6.26 8.09
N ASN A 129 -15.95 -5.99 9.40
CA ASN A 129 -17.05 -5.51 10.23
C ASN A 129 -16.52 -4.79 11.47
N ASN A 130 -16.27 -3.49 11.35
CA ASN A 130 -15.67 -2.70 12.43
C ASN A 130 -16.21 -1.28 12.39
N ASN A 131 -16.53 -0.72 13.56
CA ASN A 131 -17.03 0.65 13.72
C ASN A 131 -18.24 0.97 12.81
N GLY A 132 -19.18 0.04 12.71
CA GLY A 132 -20.42 0.20 11.94
C GLY A 132 -20.27 -0.10 10.46
N ASN A 133 -19.03 -0.07 9.95
CA ASN A 133 -18.72 -0.32 8.55
C ASN A 133 -18.63 -1.83 8.27
N LYS A 134 -19.35 -2.28 7.24
CA LYS A 134 -19.39 -3.67 6.79
C LYS A 134 -19.24 -3.74 5.27
N MET A 135 -18.38 -4.65 4.81
CA MET A 135 -18.08 -4.78 3.38
C MET A 135 -18.89 -5.88 2.67
N GLY A 136 -19.63 -6.73 3.39
CA GLY A 136 -20.56 -7.72 2.80
C GLY A 136 -19.90 -8.88 2.02
N THR A 137 -18.64 -8.75 1.64
CA THR A 137 -17.79 -9.73 0.98
C THR A 137 -16.42 -9.78 1.65
N SER A 138 -15.66 -10.84 1.36
CA SER A 138 -14.23 -10.90 1.66
C SER A 138 -13.39 -10.43 0.47
N PHE A 139 -13.98 -10.32 -0.73
CA PHE A 139 -13.35 -9.74 -1.91
C PHE A 139 -13.68 -8.25 -1.98
N GLU A 140 -12.65 -7.42 -2.11
CA GLU A 140 -12.78 -5.97 -2.22
C GLU A 140 -11.87 -5.45 -3.33
N PHE A 141 -12.33 -4.43 -4.06
CA PHE A 141 -11.45 -3.58 -4.84
C PHE A 141 -10.58 -2.75 -3.89
N ALA A 142 -9.35 -2.49 -4.31
CA ALA A 142 -8.33 -1.80 -3.54
C ALA A 142 -7.78 -0.63 -4.35
N ASP A 143 -8.44 0.52 -4.26
CA ASP A 143 -8.15 1.68 -5.10
C ASP A 143 -7.30 2.71 -4.36
N HIS A 144 -6.30 3.28 -5.02
CA HIS A 144 -5.53 4.35 -4.41
C HIS A 144 -5.11 5.43 -5.40
N ILE A 145 -4.83 6.60 -4.82
CA ILE A 145 -4.04 7.66 -5.43
C ILE A 145 -2.91 8.02 -4.46
N GLY A 146 -1.73 8.29 -5.00
CA GLY A 146 -0.54 8.53 -4.21
C GLY A 146 0.39 9.57 -4.82
N VAL A 147 1.25 10.09 -3.96
CA VAL A 147 2.38 10.93 -4.33
C VAL A 147 3.61 10.40 -3.59
N GLY A 148 4.79 10.61 -4.15
CA GLY A 148 6.01 10.23 -3.47
C GLY A 148 7.26 10.77 -4.11
N TYR A 149 8.40 10.34 -3.59
CA TYR A 149 9.72 10.76 -4.03
C TYR A 149 10.70 9.59 -3.98
N VAL A 150 11.38 9.34 -5.10
CA VAL A 150 12.48 8.36 -5.16
C VAL A 150 13.82 9.07 -5.05
N PHE A 151 14.57 8.74 -4.00
CA PHE A 151 15.90 9.26 -3.73
C PHE A 151 16.96 8.61 -4.62
N SER A 152 18.13 9.25 -4.70
CA SER A 152 19.27 8.80 -5.52
C SER A 152 19.75 7.40 -5.15
N ASN A 153 19.61 7.00 -3.88
CA ASN A 153 19.94 5.67 -3.36
C ASN A 153 18.84 4.61 -3.58
N ASN A 154 17.87 4.85 -4.46
CA ASN A 154 16.73 3.96 -4.75
C ASN A 154 15.69 3.79 -3.63
N PHE A 155 15.85 4.49 -2.51
CA PHE A 155 14.78 4.57 -1.51
C PHE A 155 13.60 5.39 -2.06
N ASP A 156 12.38 4.91 -1.86
CA ASP A 156 11.12 5.53 -2.30
C ASP A 156 10.24 5.76 -1.06
N LEU A 157 9.89 7.02 -0.81
CA LEU A 157 8.94 7.40 0.24
C LEU A 157 7.67 7.94 -0.42
N GLY A 158 6.51 7.39 -0.04
CA GLY A 158 5.22 7.75 -0.61
C GLY A 158 4.12 7.91 0.44
N LEU A 159 3.11 8.67 0.08
CA LEU A 159 1.87 8.85 0.82
C LEU A 159 0.70 8.54 -0.12
N ARG A 160 -0.28 7.75 0.36
CA ARG A 160 -1.46 7.36 -0.42
C ARG A 160 -2.74 7.61 0.35
N VAL A 161 -3.79 7.90 -0.39
CA VAL A 161 -5.18 7.69 0.04
C VAL A 161 -5.63 6.39 -0.61
N GLN A 162 -6.11 5.46 0.19
CA GLN A 162 -6.48 4.11 -0.22
C GLN A 162 -7.93 3.84 0.22
N HIS A 163 -8.74 3.33 -0.70
CA HIS A 163 -10.12 2.94 -0.46
C HIS A 163 -10.31 1.44 -0.73
N TYR A 164 -11.18 0.80 0.06
CA TYR A 164 -11.62 -0.57 -0.12
C TYR A 164 -13.15 -0.63 -0.22
N SER A 165 -13.67 -1.31 -1.24
CA SER A 165 -15.10 -1.61 -1.36
C SER A 165 -15.37 -2.70 -2.39
N ASN A 166 -16.59 -3.26 -2.40
CA ASN A 166 -16.96 -4.34 -3.31
C ASN A 166 -17.68 -3.85 -4.58
N ALA A 167 -17.69 -2.54 -4.84
CA ALA A 167 -18.41 -1.90 -5.95
C ALA A 167 -19.91 -2.23 -6.03
N GLY A 168 -20.54 -2.61 -4.91
CA GLY A 168 -21.96 -2.98 -4.85
C GLY A 168 -22.27 -4.42 -5.25
N ILE A 169 -21.27 -5.30 -5.34
CA ILE A 169 -21.46 -6.75 -5.57
C ILE A 169 -22.35 -7.36 -4.48
N SER A 170 -22.17 -6.94 -3.23
CA SER A 170 -22.97 -7.38 -2.08
C SER A 170 -23.28 -6.21 -1.15
N LYS A 171 -24.40 -6.28 -0.43
CA LYS A 171 -24.77 -5.31 0.62
C LYS A 171 -24.66 -5.95 2.00
N PRO A 172 -24.29 -5.20 3.05
CA PRO A 172 -23.81 -3.81 3.03
C PRO A 172 -22.45 -3.67 2.32
N ASN A 173 -22.11 -2.46 1.88
CA ASN A 173 -20.84 -2.10 1.24
C ASN A 173 -20.47 -0.68 1.67
N ASP A 174 -20.15 -0.52 2.93
CA ASP A 174 -19.86 0.80 3.51
C ASP A 174 -18.47 1.29 3.09
N GLY A 175 -17.58 0.34 2.77
CA GLY A 175 -16.19 0.57 2.41
C GLY A 175 -15.33 1.02 3.60
N GLU A 176 -14.04 1.18 3.37
CA GLU A 176 -13.10 1.69 4.37
C GLU A 176 -11.98 2.50 3.70
N ASN A 177 -11.53 3.56 4.37
CA ASN A 177 -10.53 4.48 3.83
C ASN A 177 -9.30 4.54 4.72
N PHE A 178 -8.13 4.61 4.11
CA PHE A 178 -6.85 4.74 4.79
C PHE A 178 -6.03 5.90 4.24
N ILE A 179 -5.33 6.57 5.14
CA ILE A 179 -4.11 7.29 4.79
C ILE A 179 -2.94 6.35 5.04
N VAL A 180 -2.10 6.13 4.02
CA VAL A 180 -1.03 5.14 4.05
C VAL A 180 0.32 5.80 3.80
N LEU A 181 1.25 5.61 4.74
CA LEU A 181 2.66 5.92 4.54
C LEU A 181 3.36 4.68 4.00
N ARG A 182 4.13 4.86 2.93
CA ARG A 182 4.88 3.81 2.24
C ARG A 182 6.36 4.13 2.22
N GLY A 183 7.17 3.18 2.63
CA GLY A 183 8.60 3.16 2.33
C GLY A 183 8.94 1.96 1.46
N ALA A 184 9.74 2.15 0.43
CA ALA A 184 10.08 1.10 -0.51
C ALA A 184 11.51 1.22 -1.02
N TYR A 185 12.03 0.11 -1.53
CA TYR A 185 13.33 0.07 -2.16
C TYR A 185 13.20 -0.57 -3.54
N ARG A 186 13.80 0.08 -4.54
CA ARG A 186 13.88 -0.43 -5.92
C ARG A 186 15.28 -1.01 -6.15
N PHE A 187 15.36 -2.23 -6.67
CA PHE A 187 16.63 -2.93 -6.88
C PHE A 187 17.36 -2.47 -8.14
#